data_AF-A0A314ULV2-F1
#
_entry.id   AF-A0A314ULV2-F1
#
_cell.length_a   1.000
_cell.length_b   1.000
_cell.length_c   1.000
_cell.angle_alpha   90.00
_cell.angle_beta   90.00
_cell.angle_gamma   90.00
#
_symmetry.space_group_name_H-M   'P 1'
#
loop_
_entity.id
_entity.type
_entity.pdbx_description
1 polymer ?
#
loop_
_entity_poly.entity_id
_entity_poly.type
_entity_poly.pdbx_seq_one_letter_code
_entity_poly.pdbx_strand_id
1 'polypeptide(L)'
;MAYNYAFFPFSPYSHYSRQVRKIVVLEVLSNSRLEMLKHVRESEVKASMKGIYERCVTNGKSSTGSNKALVEMREWFLDIVENIV
;
A
#
# COMPACT_ATOMS: atom_id res chain seq x y z
N MET A 1 12.66 8.34 6.06
CA MET A 1 13.67 7.86 5.10
C MET A 1 14.29 9.01 4.30
N ALA A 2 14.89 10.00 4.98
CA ALA A 2 15.67 11.07 4.34
C ALA A 2 16.60 11.66 5.42
N TYR A 3 17.91 11.66 5.17
CA TYR A 3 18.84 12.48 5.95
C TYR A 3 19.04 13.76 5.17
N ASN A 4 18.73 14.90 5.78
CA ASN A 4 18.95 16.22 5.19
C ASN A 4 18.22 16.44 3.84
N TYR A 5 16.90 16.18 3.80
CA TYR A 5 16.00 16.38 2.64
C TYR A 5 16.35 15.61 1.35
N ALA A 6 17.37 14.74 1.35
CA ALA A 6 17.67 13.88 0.23
C ALA A 6 16.86 12.57 0.32
N PHE A 7 15.87 12.41 -0.56
CA PHE A 7 15.17 11.14 -0.71
C PHE A 7 16.14 10.10 -1.30
N PHE A 8 16.55 9.11 -0.50
CA PHE A 8 17.65 8.18 -0.83
C PHE A 8 17.52 7.49 -2.21
N PRO A 9 16.31 7.08 -2.67
CA PRO A 9 16.11 6.54 -4.02
C PRO A 9 16.38 7.51 -5.17
N PHE A 10 16.09 8.80 -5.00
CA PHE A 10 16.13 9.82 -6.07
C PHE A 10 17.34 10.75 -5.98
N SER A 11 18.24 10.53 -5.02
CA SER A 11 19.51 11.24 -4.93
C SER A 11 20.42 10.90 -6.12
N PRO A 12 21.17 11.88 -6.67
CA PRO A 12 22.26 11.60 -7.61
C PRO A 12 23.21 10.55 -7.03
N TYR A 13 23.79 9.71 -7.90
CA TYR A 13 24.57 8.51 -7.56
C TYR A 13 25.79 8.84 -6.67
N SER A 14 25.59 8.84 -5.35
CA SER A 14 26.66 8.98 -4.37
C SER A 14 27.06 7.61 -3.80
N HIS A 15 28.32 7.48 -3.38
CA HIS A 15 28.83 6.26 -2.76
C HIS A 15 27.98 5.84 -1.54
N TYR A 16 27.53 6.82 -0.75
CA TYR A 16 26.65 6.61 0.39
C TYR A 16 25.25 6.11 -0.03
N SER A 17 24.60 6.79 -0.99
CA SER A 17 23.28 6.37 -1.48
C SER A 17 23.30 4.99 -2.14
N ARG A 18 24.45 4.57 -2.68
CA ARG A 18 24.66 3.19 -3.18
C ARG A 18 24.73 2.17 -2.05
N GLN A 19 25.47 2.48 -0.97
CA GLN A 19 25.55 1.59 0.20
C GLN A 19 24.19 1.44 0.88
N VAL A 20 23.46 2.54 1.07
CA VAL A 20 22.10 2.51 1.65
C VAL A 20 21.16 1.67 0.77
N ARG A 21 21.17 1.85 -0.56
CA ARG A 21 20.38 1.00 -1.47
C ARG A 21 20.75 -0.48 -1.37
N LYS A 22 22.04 -0.82 -1.25
CA LYS A 22 22.49 -2.20 -1.07
C LYS A 22 21.93 -2.82 0.21
N ILE A 23 21.94 -2.09 1.31
CA ILE A 23 21.40 -2.55 2.61
C ILE A 23 19.89 -2.73 2.50
N VAL A 24 19.16 -1.72 2.00
CA VAL A 24 17.70 -1.80 1.83
C VAL A 24 17.28 -2.97 0.94
N VAL A 25 18.00 -3.20 -0.16
CA VAL A 25 17.69 -4.31 -1.07
C VAL A 25 17.91 -5.67 -0.40
N LEU A 26 18.95 -5.84 0.40
CA LEU A 26 19.23 -7.12 1.07
C LEU A 26 18.33 -7.36 2.28
N GLU A 27 18.07 -6.33 3.08
CA GLU A 27 17.40 -6.47 4.38
C GLU A 27 15.89 -6.27 4.33
N VAL A 28 15.39 -5.52 3.34
CA VAL A 28 13.97 -5.14 3.22
C VAL A 28 13.34 -5.71 1.95
N LEU A 29 14.03 -5.59 0.82
CA LEU A 29 13.48 -5.98 -0.49
C LEU A 29 13.99 -7.33 -1.00
N SER A 30 14.66 -8.12 -0.16
CA SER A 30 15.10 -9.46 -0.55
C SER A 30 13.90 -10.40 -0.69
N ASN A 31 14.01 -11.38 -1.58
CA ASN A 31 12.90 -12.30 -1.87
C ASN A 31 12.37 -13.01 -0.61
N SER A 32 13.24 -13.37 0.34
CA SER A 32 12.82 -14.00 1.60
C SER A 32 11.99 -13.05 2.47
N ARG A 33 12.36 -11.76 2.52
CA ARG A 33 11.65 -10.73 3.28
C ARG A 33 10.32 -10.39 2.61
N LEU A 34 10.31 -10.34 1.28
CA LEU A 34 9.08 -10.13 0.51
C LEU A 34 8.09 -11.29 0.69
N GLU A 35 8.54 -12.54 0.64
CA GLU A 35 7.67 -13.69 0.91
C GLU A 35 7.15 -13.70 2.35
N MET A 36 8.00 -13.33 3.33
CA MET A 36 7.55 -13.18 4.71
C MET A 36 6.50 -12.07 4.86
N LEU A 37 6.61 -10.95 4.16
CA LEU A 37 5.64 -9.84 4.25
C LEU A 37 4.41 -10.01 3.35
N LYS A 38 4.42 -11.00 2.45
CA LYS A 38 3.36 -11.26 1.48
C LYS A 38 1.98 -11.42 2.14
N HIS A 39 1.91 -12.22 3.20
CA HIS A 39 0.66 -12.50 3.90
C HIS A 39 0.04 -11.25 4.53
N VAL A 40 0.87 -10.30 5.00
CA VAL A 40 0.39 -9.01 5.56
C VAL A 40 -0.29 -8.21 4.45
N ARG A 41 0.36 -8.07 3.30
CA ARG A 41 -0.21 -7.34 2.15
C ARG A 41 -1.48 -7.99 1.63
N GLU A 42 -1.51 -9.32 1.55
CA GLU A 42 -2.71 -10.07 1.16
C GLU A 42 -3.87 -9.85 2.15
N SER A 43 -3.56 -9.83 3.46
CA SER A 43 -4.55 -9.54 4.51
C SER A 43 -5.12 -8.13 4.39
N GLU A 44 -4.27 -7.12 4.19
CA GLU A 44 -4.70 -5.71 4.06
C GLU A 44 -5.58 -5.49 2.84
N VAL A 45 -5.20 -6.03 1.68
CA VAL A 45 -6.03 -5.95 0.46
C VAL A 45 -7.37 -6.65 0.68
N LYS A 46 -7.37 -7.81 1.34
CA LYS A 46 -8.61 -8.55 1.66
C LYS A 46 -9.51 -7.77 2.62
N ALA A 47 -8.94 -7.13 3.64
CA ALA A 47 -9.67 -6.30 4.60
C ALA A 47 -10.30 -5.08 3.90
N SER A 48 -9.55 -4.40 3.04
CA SER A 48 -10.04 -3.25 2.27
C SER A 48 -11.17 -3.64 1.31
N MET A 49 -11.03 -4.77 0.60
CA MET A 49 -12.08 -5.32 -0.27
C MET A 49 -13.35 -5.66 0.51
N LYS A 50 -13.21 -6.23 1.71
CA LYS A 50 -14.33 -6.55 2.61
C LYS A 50 -15.07 -5.27 3.03
N GLY A 51 -14.35 -4.20 3.37
CA GLY A 51 -14.94 -2.91 3.71
C GLY A 51 -15.77 -2.30 2.58
N ILE A 52 -15.26 -2.36 1.32
CA ILE A 52 -16.04 -1.93 0.15
C ILE A 52 -17.29 -2.79 -0.02
N TYR A 53 -17.16 -4.11 0.09
CA TYR A 53 -18.29 -5.03 -0.07
C TYR A 53 -19.39 -4.76 0.96
N GLU A 54 -19.02 -4.58 2.23
CA GLU A 54 -19.97 -4.24 3.30
C GLU A 54 -20.68 -2.92 3.00
N ARG A 55 -19.94 -1.89 2.57
CA ARG A 55 -20.50 -0.58 2.19
C ARG A 55 -21.44 -0.66 0.98
N CYS A 56 -21.19 -1.59 0.06
CA CYS A 56 -22.07 -1.87 -1.07
C CYS A 56 -23.37 -2.54 -0.62
N VAL A 57 -23.29 -3.53 0.26
CA VAL A 57 -24.45 -4.26 0.79
C VAL A 57 -25.32 -3.38 1.69
N THR A 58 -24.73 -2.48 2.49
CA THR A 58 -25.48 -1.59 3.38
C THR A 58 -26.20 -0.48 2.62
N ASN A 59 -25.60 0.10 1.58
CA ASN A 59 -26.21 1.15 0.77
C ASN A 59 -27.25 0.62 -0.23
N GLY A 60 -27.18 -0.66 -0.62
CA GLY A 60 -28.17 -1.29 -1.49
C GLY A 60 -29.58 -1.47 -0.89
N LYS A 61 -29.80 -1.08 0.38
CA LYS A 61 -31.12 -1.17 1.04
C LYS A 61 -32.00 0.07 0.84
N SER A 62 -31.49 1.16 0.25
CA SER A 62 -32.29 2.36 -0.04
C SER A 62 -32.98 2.25 -1.42
N SER A 63 -34.23 1.78 -1.42
CA SER A 63 -35.40 2.09 -2.29
C SER A 63 -35.28 2.46 -3.79
N THR A 64 -34.13 2.46 -4.46
CA THR A 64 -34.01 2.88 -5.86
C THR A 64 -32.90 2.12 -6.57
N GLY A 65 -33.20 0.89 -7.02
CA GLY A 65 -32.71 0.23 -8.25
C GLY A 65 -31.21 0.10 -8.54
N SER A 66 -30.30 0.60 -7.70
CA SER A 66 -28.86 0.57 -7.97
C SER A 66 -28.10 0.19 -6.71
N ASN A 67 -27.82 -1.11 -6.56
CA ASN A 67 -26.96 -1.70 -5.53
C ASN A 67 -25.47 -1.30 -5.75
N LYS A 68 -25.18 -0.02 -5.98
CA LYS A 68 -23.83 0.46 -6.30
C LYS A 68 -23.37 1.41 -5.21
N ALA A 69 -22.35 1.00 -4.45
CA ALA A 69 -21.58 1.92 -3.64
C ALA A 69 -20.72 2.80 -4.55
N LEU A 70 -20.84 4.12 -4.40
CA LEU A 70 -19.86 5.06 -4.93
C LEU A 70 -18.65 5.04 -3.99
N VAL A 71 -17.48 4.76 -4.56
CA VAL A 71 -16.20 4.76 -3.83
C VAL A 71 -15.28 5.76 -4.51
N GLU A 72 -14.78 6.71 -3.74
CA GLU A 72 -13.73 7.64 -4.15
C GLU A 72 -12.42 6.86 -4.26
N MET A 73 -12.10 6.39 -5.47
CA MET A 73 -10.94 5.52 -5.69
C MET A 73 -9.64 6.19 -5.28
N ARG A 74 -9.51 7.52 -5.37
CA ARG A 74 -8.30 8.24 -4.97
C ARG A 74 -7.99 8.06 -3.48
N GLU A 75 -8.97 8.33 -2.63
CA GLU A 75 -8.82 8.20 -1.18
C GLU A 75 -8.62 6.73 -0.79
N TRP A 76 -9.37 5.82 -1.42
CA TRP A 76 -9.21 4.39 -1.21
C TRP A 76 -7.80 3.87 -1.57
N PHE A 77 -7.21 4.34 -2.68
CA PHE A 77 -5.85 3.97 -3.06
C PHE A 77 -4.81 4.52 -2.07
N LEU A 78 -5.02 5.74 -1.55
CA LEU A 78 -4.13 6.31 -0.54
C LEU A 78 -4.16 5.48 0.75
N ASP A 79 -5.36 5.15 1.24
CA ASP A 79 -5.54 4.32 2.44
C ASP A 79 -4.88 2.94 2.30
N ILE A 80 -4.99 2.32 1.12
CA ILE A 80 -4.34 1.02 0.86
C ILE A 80 -2.83 1.14 0.85
N VAL A 81 -2.28 2.16 0.19
CA VAL A 81 -0.82 2.32 0.06
C VAL A 81 -0.18 2.63 1.42
N GLU A 82 -0.86 3.36 2.29
CA GLU A 82 -0.38 3.66 3.64
C GLU A 82 -0.37 2.41 4.54
N ASN A 83 -1.35 1.52 4.40
CA ASN A 83 -1.45 0.30 5.21
C ASN A 83 -0.58 -0.88 4.70
N ILE A 84 -0.07 -0.81 3.47
CA ILE A 84 0.76 -1.87 2.86
C ILE A 84 2.27 -1.69 3.12
N VAL A 85 2.72 -0.48 3.45
CA VAL A 85 4.15 -0.08 3.50
C VAL A 85 4.75 -0.19 4.90
#